data_AF-A0A357KX69-F1
#
_entry.id   AF-A0A357KX69-F1
#
_cell.length_a   1.000
_cell.length_b   1.000
_cell.length_c   1.000
_cell.angle_alpha   90.00
_cell.angle_beta   90.00
_cell.angle_gamma   90.00
#
_symmetry.space_group_name_H-M   'P 1'
#
loop_
_entity.id
_entity.type
_entity.pdbx_description
1 polymer ?
#
loop_
_entity_poly.entity_id
_entity_poly.type
_entity_poly.pdbx_seq_one_letter_code
_entity_poly.pdbx_strand_id
1 'polypeptide(L)'
;TITGGGAKFQLGPQVTPLQQTDIGIDSIAATRLGGSLLLDDAGSLVLQFLSSLKSGNDNDLKSRNFENASAILESAIDEVSTLRGRLGAFERNVLQTNVRSLEAGFENITASTSVIRDADFARETSELTRGQILVNAGTAVLAAAN
;
A
#
# COMPACT_ATOMS: atom_id res chain seq x y z
N THR A 1 -18.16 1.11 8.01
CA THR A 1 -17.25 -0.03 7.79
C THR A 1 -17.53 -0.57 6.41
N ILE A 2 -16.56 -0.49 5.48
CA ILE A 2 -16.75 -0.99 4.12
C ILE A 2 -16.63 -2.52 4.17
N THR A 3 -17.77 -3.20 4.28
CA THR A 3 -17.84 -4.66 4.26
C THR A 3 -18.18 -5.11 2.84
N GLY A 4 -17.16 -5.40 2.04
CA GLY A 4 -17.29 -5.99 0.70
C GLY A 4 -17.16 -4.97 -0.45
N GLY A 5 -16.14 -5.18 -1.30
CA GLY A 5 -15.95 -4.42 -2.55
C GLY A 5 -14.61 -3.68 -2.69
N GLY A 6 -13.76 -3.66 -1.66
CA GLY A 6 -12.46 -2.99 -1.67
C GLY A 6 -11.28 -3.89 -2.09
N ALA A 7 -10.16 -3.26 -2.46
CA ALA A 7 -8.88 -3.95 -2.65
C ALA A 7 -8.30 -4.34 -1.30
N LYS A 8 -7.87 -5.61 -1.19
CA LYS A 8 -7.22 -6.15 0.00
C LYS A 8 -5.70 -6.14 -0.19
N PHE A 9 -4.99 -5.61 0.78
CA PHE A 9 -3.53 -5.55 0.79
C PHE A 9 -2.99 -6.44 1.91
N GLN A 10 -2.11 -7.36 1.54
CA GLN A 10 -1.35 -8.18 2.47
C GLN A 10 -0.07 -7.43 2.85
N LEU A 11 0.08 -7.09 4.12
CA LEU A 11 1.19 -6.28 4.64
C LEU A 11 2.27 -7.12 5.34
N GLY A 12 1.91 -8.32 5.80
CA GLY A 12 2.83 -9.24 6.47
C GLY A 12 2.94 -10.60 5.79
N PRO A 13 3.83 -11.49 6.27
CA PRO A 13 4.04 -12.81 5.68
C PRO A 13 2.90 -13.81 5.93
N GLN A 14 2.00 -13.53 6.90
CA GLN A 14 0.90 -14.43 7.24
C GLN A 14 -0.46 -13.82 6.88
N VAL A 15 -1.31 -14.63 6.24
CA VAL A 15 -2.68 -14.26 5.82
C VAL A 15 -3.60 -14.22 7.04
N THR A 16 -3.41 -13.19 7.90
CA THR A 16 -4.19 -12.95 9.11
C THR A 16 -4.84 -11.57 9.05
N PRO A 17 -6.01 -11.35 9.69
CA PRO A 17 -6.70 -10.05 9.67
C PRO A 17 -5.87 -8.89 10.24
N LEU A 18 -4.88 -9.18 11.09
CA LEU A 18 -3.97 -8.18 11.67
C LEU A 18 -2.87 -7.74 10.70
N GLN A 19 -2.60 -8.54 9.67
CA GLN A 19 -1.59 -8.28 8.64
C GLN A 19 -2.21 -7.99 7.28
N GLN A 20 -3.53 -7.79 7.24
CA GLN A 20 -4.27 -7.39 6.06
C GLN A 20 -4.95 -6.06 6.32
N THR A 21 -4.98 -5.24 5.29
CA THR A 21 -5.73 -4.00 5.31
C THR A 21 -6.56 -3.89 4.05
N ASP A 22 -7.77 -3.38 4.20
CA ASP A 22 -8.73 -3.27 3.11
C ASP A 22 -9.00 -1.80 2.83
N ILE A 23 -9.02 -1.43 1.55
CA ILE A 23 -9.44 -0.10 1.13
C ILE A 23 -10.53 -0.18 0.08
N GLY A 24 -11.66 0.43 0.39
CA GLY A 24 -12.79 0.60 -0.52
C GLY A 24 -12.87 2.02 -1.05
N ILE A 25 -13.22 2.13 -2.33
CA ILE A 25 -13.57 3.38 -2.98
C ILE A 25 -15.06 3.31 -3.32
N ASP A 26 -15.84 4.26 -2.79
CA ASP A 26 -17.24 4.39 -3.15
C ASP A 26 -17.38 4.87 -4.61
N SER A 27 -18.53 4.60 -5.21
CA SER A 27 -18.81 5.04 -6.57
C SER A 27 -18.77 6.56 -6.69
N ILE A 28 -17.90 7.05 -7.58
CA ILE A 28 -17.77 8.46 -7.98
C ILE A 28 -18.62 8.83 -9.21
N ALA A 29 -19.57 7.98 -9.60
CA ALA A 29 -20.50 8.31 -10.68
C ALA A 29 -21.31 9.57 -10.32
N ALA A 30 -21.58 10.42 -11.32
CA ALA A 30 -22.34 11.67 -11.14
C ALA A 30 -23.75 11.47 -10.54
N THR A 31 -24.30 10.25 -10.62
CA THR A 31 -25.58 9.86 -10.00
C THR A 31 -25.51 9.59 -8.50
N ARG A 32 -24.31 9.57 -7.91
CA ARG A 32 -24.08 9.30 -6.48
C ARG A 32 -23.21 10.33 -5.79
N LEU A 33 -22.69 11.31 -6.52
CA LEU A 33 -21.75 12.31 -6.03
C LEU A 33 -22.45 13.66 -5.82
N GLY A 34 -22.08 14.37 -4.77
CA GLY A 34 -22.61 15.69 -4.44
C GLY A 34 -24.02 15.64 -3.90
N GLY A 35 -24.29 14.66 -3.03
CA GLY A 35 -25.60 14.46 -2.41
C GLY A 35 -25.95 15.65 -1.53
N SER A 36 -26.69 16.60 -2.08
CA SER A 36 -27.13 17.80 -1.36
C SER A 36 -28.65 17.81 -1.25
N LEU A 37 -29.14 18.19 -0.07
CA LEU A 37 -30.56 18.27 0.24
C LEU A 37 -31.04 19.67 -0.11
N LEU A 38 -31.68 19.81 -1.27
CA LEU A 38 -32.05 21.10 -1.86
C LEU A 38 -33.56 21.18 -2.06
N LEU A 39 -34.09 22.40 -2.08
CA LEU A 39 -35.48 22.64 -2.43
C LEU A 39 -35.65 22.45 -3.93
N ASP A 40 -36.62 21.64 -4.32
CA ASP A 40 -37.09 21.58 -5.70
C ASP A 40 -37.97 22.80 -6.05
N ASP A 41 -38.29 22.95 -7.33
CA ASP A 41 -39.15 24.04 -7.84
C ASP A 41 -40.58 23.99 -7.26
N ALA A 42 -40.97 22.88 -6.62
CA ALA A 42 -42.25 22.71 -5.93
C ALA A 42 -42.15 22.97 -4.41
N GLY A 43 -40.99 23.39 -3.90
CA GLY A 43 -40.74 23.71 -2.49
C GLY A 43 -40.54 22.49 -1.58
N SER A 44 -40.36 21.30 -2.14
CA SER A 44 -40.06 20.06 -1.41
C SER A 44 -38.56 19.82 -1.31
N LEU A 45 -38.11 19.27 -0.17
CA LEU A 45 -36.70 18.92 0.05
C LEU A 45 -36.37 17.60 -0.64
N VAL A 46 -35.51 17.63 -1.66
CA VAL A 46 -35.12 16.46 -2.46
C VAL A 46 -33.61 16.29 -2.43
N LEU A 47 -33.16 15.04 -2.31
CA LEU A 47 -31.75 14.67 -2.45
C LEU A 47 -31.38 14.75 -3.93
N GLN A 48 -30.47 15.65 -4.25
CA GLN A 48 -29.98 15.87 -5.60
C GLN A 48 -28.48 15.58 -5.70
N PHE A 49 -28.02 15.21 -6.90
CA PHE A 49 -26.65 14.81 -7.19
C PHE A 49 -26.14 15.55 -8.43
N LEU A 50 -24.86 15.41 -8.76
CA LEU A 50 -24.26 15.99 -9.98
C LEU A 50 -25.05 15.69 -11.26
N SER A 51 -25.74 14.55 -11.32
CA SER A 51 -26.58 14.19 -12.47
C SER A 51 -27.71 15.19 -12.73
N SER A 52 -28.22 15.91 -11.72
CA SER A 52 -29.30 16.90 -11.90
C SER A 52 -28.81 18.22 -12.51
N LEU A 53 -27.49 18.43 -12.62
CA LEU A 53 -26.88 19.57 -13.33
C LEU A 53 -26.83 19.39 -14.85
N LYS A 54 -27.05 18.17 -15.33
CA LYS A 54 -27.08 17.88 -16.76
C LYS A 54 -28.25 18.62 -17.41
N SER A 55 -28.06 19.07 -18.65
CA SER A 55 -29.10 19.77 -19.39
C SER A 55 -30.40 18.96 -19.50
N GLY A 56 -31.53 19.60 -19.19
CA GLY A 56 -32.85 18.97 -19.21
C GLY A 56 -33.29 18.33 -17.88
N ASN A 57 -32.54 18.51 -16.79
CA ASN A 57 -32.93 18.13 -15.43
C ASN A 57 -33.24 19.37 -14.56
N ASP A 58 -33.73 19.15 -13.35
CA ASP A 58 -34.25 20.18 -12.44
C ASP A 58 -33.26 21.32 -12.11
N ASN A 59 -31.96 21.02 -11.99
CA ASN A 59 -30.91 21.98 -11.66
C ASN A 59 -29.99 22.28 -12.87
N ASP A 60 -30.51 22.22 -14.10
CA ASP A 60 -29.77 22.57 -15.30
C ASP A 60 -29.12 23.97 -15.16
N LEU A 61 -27.82 24.05 -15.46
CA LEU A 61 -27.06 25.30 -15.51
C LEU A 61 -27.65 26.33 -16.48
N LYS A 62 -28.43 25.89 -17.48
CA LYS A 62 -29.17 26.77 -18.39
C LYS A 62 -30.36 27.47 -17.72
N SER A 63 -30.96 26.86 -16.70
CA SER A 63 -32.09 27.42 -15.95
C SER A 63 -31.67 28.51 -14.96
N ARG A 64 -30.36 28.85 -14.91
CA ARG A 64 -29.75 29.91 -14.05
C ARG A 64 -29.92 29.68 -12.54
N ASN A 65 -30.21 28.45 -12.12
CA ASN A 65 -30.25 28.08 -10.71
C ASN A 65 -28.82 27.77 -10.18
N PHE A 66 -27.99 28.81 -10.08
CA PHE A 66 -26.57 28.67 -9.75
C PHE A 66 -26.31 28.36 -8.28
N GLU A 67 -27.22 28.72 -7.37
CA GLU A 67 -27.06 28.49 -5.93
C GLU A 67 -27.13 26.99 -5.61
N ASN A 68 -28.21 26.34 -6.05
CA ASN A 68 -28.37 24.89 -5.93
C ASN A 68 -27.24 24.14 -6.65
N ALA A 69 -26.87 24.60 -7.85
CA ALA A 69 -25.79 24.00 -8.62
C ALA A 69 -24.43 24.09 -7.92
N SER A 70 -24.13 25.23 -7.30
CA SER A 70 -22.88 25.43 -6.56
C SER A 70 -22.85 24.56 -5.30
N ALA A 71 -23.97 24.45 -4.57
CA ALA A 71 -24.06 23.60 -3.38
C ALA A 71 -23.82 22.10 -3.71
N ILE A 72 -24.40 21.60 -4.80
CA ILE A 72 -24.15 20.24 -5.29
C ILE A 72 -22.67 20.05 -5.65
N LEU A 73 -22.07 21.03 -6.34
CA LEU A 73 -20.68 20.95 -6.78
C LEU A 73 -19.71 21.00 -5.60
N GLU A 74 -19.93 21.86 -4.61
CA GLU A 74 -19.12 21.94 -3.39
C GLU A 74 -19.14 20.63 -2.61
N SER A 75 -20.33 20.06 -2.41
CA SER A 75 -20.48 18.75 -1.76
C SER A 75 -19.70 17.66 -2.51
N ALA A 76 -19.77 17.65 -3.84
CA ALA A 76 -19.05 16.67 -4.65
C ALA A 76 -17.53 16.84 -4.59
N ILE A 77 -17.05 18.08 -4.60
CA ILE A 77 -15.62 18.39 -4.46
C ILE A 77 -15.12 17.94 -3.09
N ASP A 78 -15.90 18.18 -2.03
CA ASP A 78 -15.55 17.75 -0.68
C ASP A 78 -15.50 16.22 -0.55
N GLU A 79 -16.50 15.51 -1.08
CA GLU A 79 -16.54 14.04 -1.12
C GLU A 79 -15.29 13.46 -1.83
N VAL A 80 -14.96 13.98 -3.02
CA VAL A 80 -13.78 13.53 -3.78
C VAL A 80 -12.48 13.90 -3.05
N SER A 81 -12.40 15.09 -2.46
CA SER A 81 -11.21 15.55 -1.74
C SER A 81 -10.97 14.71 -0.49
N THR A 82 -12.02 14.39 0.25
CA THR A 82 -11.98 13.50 1.41
C THR A 82 -11.56 12.08 1.00
N LEU A 83 -12.10 11.55 -0.09
CA LEU A 83 -11.67 10.26 -0.64
C LEU A 83 -10.18 10.28 -0.99
N ARG A 84 -9.70 11.30 -1.71
CA ARG A 84 -8.28 11.45 -2.05
C ARG A 84 -7.39 11.56 -0.82
N GLY A 85 -7.83 12.31 0.19
CA GLY A 85 -7.14 12.42 1.47
C GLY A 85 -7.02 11.07 2.18
N ARG A 86 -8.11 10.28 2.18
CA ARG A 86 -8.11 8.92 2.75
C ARG A 86 -7.15 7.98 2.01
N LEU A 87 -7.14 8.02 0.67
CA LEU A 87 -6.21 7.23 -0.15
C LEU A 87 -4.75 7.63 0.12
N GLY A 88 -4.45 8.92 0.17
CA GLY A 88 -3.10 9.41 0.45
C GLY A 88 -2.62 9.07 1.87
N ALA A 89 -3.51 9.17 2.87
CA ALA A 89 -3.21 8.76 4.23
C ALA A 89 -2.91 7.25 4.33
N PHE A 90 -3.67 6.42 3.61
CA PHE A 90 -3.43 4.99 3.54
C PHE A 90 -2.08 4.67 2.89
N GLU A 91 -1.77 5.29 1.75
CA GLU A 91 -0.50 5.09 1.04
C GLU A 91 0.70 5.47 1.93
N ARG A 92 0.67 6.67 2.54
CA ARG A 92 1.75 7.16 3.39
C ARG A 92 1.92 6.37 4.68
N ASN A 93 0.84 6.08 5.38
CA ASN A 93 0.92 5.52 6.72
C ASN A 93 1.02 4.00 6.71
N VAL A 94 0.41 3.36 5.71
CA VAL A 94 0.34 1.90 5.64
C VAL A 94 1.36 1.38 4.63
N LEU A 95 1.25 1.72 3.35
CA LEU A 95 2.13 1.14 2.32
C LEU A 95 3.59 1.56 2.54
N GLN A 96 3.88 2.86 2.63
CA GLN A 96 5.26 3.33 2.77
C GLN A 96 5.90 2.87 4.08
N THR A 97 5.14 2.81 5.19
CA THR A 97 5.68 2.31 6.47
C THR A 97 6.02 0.82 6.39
N ASN A 98 5.14 0.01 5.79
CA ASN A 98 5.41 -1.41 5.62
C ASN A 98 6.60 -1.66 4.68
N VAL A 99 6.72 -0.90 3.59
CA VAL A 99 7.91 -0.97 2.71
C VAL A 99 9.18 -0.70 3.50
N ARG A 100 9.24 0.38 4.28
CA ARG A 100 10.41 0.70 5.13
C ARG A 100 10.73 -0.43 6.12
N SER A 101 9.71 -1.01 6.75
CA SER A 101 9.91 -2.14 7.68
C SER A 101 10.42 -3.40 6.98
N LEU A 102 9.93 -3.69 5.77
CA LEU A 102 10.37 -4.82 4.96
C LEU A 102 11.80 -4.63 4.45
N GLU A 103 12.17 -3.42 4.02
CA GLU A 103 13.54 -3.08 3.60
C GLU A 103 14.53 -3.26 4.75
N ALA A 104 14.20 -2.75 5.94
CA ALA A 104 15.02 -2.95 7.13
C ALA A 104 15.14 -4.44 7.50
N GLY A 105 14.05 -5.20 7.42
CA GLY A 105 14.08 -6.65 7.62
C GLY A 105 14.96 -7.37 6.59
N PHE A 106 14.87 -6.98 5.33
CA PHE A 106 15.66 -7.52 4.24
C PHE A 106 17.16 -7.24 4.42
N GLU A 107 17.53 -6.02 4.82
CA GLU A 107 18.91 -5.65 5.12
C GLU A 107 19.47 -6.49 6.27
N ASN A 108 18.72 -6.63 7.37
CA ASN A 108 19.13 -7.44 8.51
C ASN A 108 19.32 -8.92 8.16
N ILE A 109 18.41 -9.49 7.37
CA ILE A 109 18.52 -10.87 6.89
C ILE A 109 19.74 -11.00 5.97
N THR A 110 19.94 -10.07 5.05
CA THR A 110 21.08 -10.08 4.13
C THR A 110 22.40 -10.03 4.90
N ALA A 111 22.53 -9.13 5.88
CA ALA A 111 23.70 -9.05 6.75
C ALA A 111 23.93 -10.35 7.53
N SER A 112 22.88 -10.93 8.10
CA SER A 112 22.96 -12.21 8.81
C SER A 112 23.42 -13.34 7.87
N THR A 113 22.90 -13.40 6.64
CA THR A 113 23.33 -14.40 5.66
C THR A 113 24.76 -14.20 5.19
N SER A 114 25.26 -12.96 5.12
CA SER A 114 26.66 -12.66 4.83
C SER A 114 27.57 -13.21 5.92
N VAL A 115 27.24 -12.96 7.19
CA VAL A 115 28.01 -13.46 8.35
C VAL A 115 28.05 -14.98 8.37
N ILE A 116 26.92 -15.66 8.10
CA ILE A 116 26.87 -17.12 8.04
C ILE A 116 27.78 -17.64 6.91
N ARG A 117 27.66 -17.08 5.71
CA ARG A 117 28.49 -17.48 4.55
C ARG A 117 29.99 -17.26 4.81
N ASP A 118 30.36 -16.13 5.39
CA ASP A 118 31.76 -15.82 5.69
C ASP A 118 32.31 -16.76 6.77
N ALA A 119 31.52 -17.08 7.81
CA ALA A 119 31.92 -18.03 8.84
C ALA A 119 32.08 -19.47 8.29
N ASP A 120 31.20 -19.89 7.39
CA ASP A 120 31.30 -21.18 6.71
C ASP A 120 32.51 -21.24 5.78
N PHE A 121 32.78 -20.16 5.04
CA PHE A 121 33.97 -20.05 4.18
C PHE A 121 35.26 -20.06 5.00
N ALA A 122 35.30 -19.36 6.15
CA ALA A 122 36.43 -19.37 7.05
C ALA A 122 36.70 -20.78 7.65
N ARG A 123 35.64 -21.55 7.94
CA ARG A 123 35.74 -22.93 8.42
C ARG A 123 36.32 -23.85 7.35
N GLU A 124 35.74 -23.84 6.14
CA GLU A 124 36.21 -24.63 5.00
C GLU A 124 37.68 -24.32 4.66
N THR A 125 38.04 -23.03 4.65
CA THR A 125 39.41 -22.58 4.37
C THR A 125 40.39 -23.03 5.45
N SER A 126 39.97 -23.02 6.72
CA SER A 126 40.79 -23.49 7.85
C SER A 126 41.02 -25.01 7.77
N GLU A 127 39.99 -25.77 7.41
CA GLU A 127 40.09 -27.22 7.20
C GLU A 127 40.97 -27.56 5.99
N LEU A 128 40.81 -26.85 4.87
CA LEU A 128 41.66 -26.99 3.69
C LEU A 128 43.13 -26.68 4.04
N THR A 129 43.39 -25.57 4.72
CA THR A 129 44.74 -25.18 5.15
C THR A 129 45.35 -26.21 6.10
N ARG A 130 44.57 -26.70 7.07
CA ARG A 130 45.00 -27.79 7.97
C ARG A 130 45.34 -29.05 7.19
N GLY A 131 44.51 -29.42 6.21
CA GLY A 131 44.75 -30.56 5.33
C GLY A 131 46.06 -30.42 4.54
N GLN A 132 46.31 -29.25 3.94
CA GLN A 132 47.55 -28.95 3.22
C GLN A 132 48.78 -29.02 4.14
N ILE A 133 48.68 -28.47 5.36
CA ILE A 133 49.76 -28.56 6.37
C ILE A 133 50.03 -30.03 6.73
N LEU A 134 49.01 -30.85 6.95
CA LEU A 134 49.17 -32.27 7.26
C LEU A 134 49.82 -33.05 6.10
N VAL A 135 49.44 -32.75 4.86
CA VAL A 135 50.07 -33.36 3.67
C VAL A 135 51.55 -32.97 3.58
N ASN A 136 51.88 -31.68 3.74
CA ASN A 136 53.26 -31.20 3.71
C ASN A 136 54.10 -31.73 4.88
N ALA A 137 53.52 -31.87 6.07
CA ALA A 137 54.19 -32.48 7.21
C ALA A 137 54.42 -33.97 7.00
N GLY A 138 53.43 -34.69 6.44
CA GLY A 138 53.55 -36.10 6.09
C GLY A 138 54.65 -36.37 5.07
N THR A 139 54.76 -35.55 4.02
CA THR A 139 55.84 -35.65 3.02
C THR A 139 57.21 -35.30 3.62
N ALA A 140 57.30 -34.29 4.48
CA ALA A 140 58.55 -33.94 5.18
C ALA A 140 59.02 -35.05 6.14
N VAL A 141 58.10 -35.67 6.88
CA VAL A 141 58.41 -36.82 7.77
C VAL A 141 58.85 -38.03 6.95
N LEU A 142 58.18 -38.32 5.82
CA LEU A 142 58.61 -39.39 4.91
C LEU A 142 59.98 -39.12 4.29
N ALA A 143 60.29 -37.86 3.96
CA ALA A 143 61.58 -37.46 3.43
C ALA A 143 62.71 -37.52 4.49
N ALA A 144 62.40 -37.26 5.75
CA ALA A 144 63.35 -37.36 6.87
C ALA A 144 63.55 -38.81 7.37
N ALA A 145 62.63 -39.72 7.02
CA ALA A 145 62.70 -41.13 7.38
C ALA A 145 63.42 -42.02 6.33
N ASN A 146 63.71 -41.47 5.15
CA ASN A 146 64.54 -42.08 4.10
C ASN A 146 65.98 -41.57 4.16
#